data_AF-A0A1H3DS05-F1
#
_entry.id   AF-A0A1H3DS05-F1
#
_cell.length_a   1.000
_cell.length_b   1.000
_cell.length_c   1.000
_cell.angle_alpha   90.00
_cell.angle_beta   90.00
_cell.angle_gamma   90.00
#
_symmetry.space_group_name_H-M   'P 1'
#
loop_
_entity.id
_entity.type
_entity.pdbx_description
1 polymer ?
#
loop_
_entity_poly.entity_id
_entity_poly.type
_entity_poly.pdbx_seq_one_letter_code
_entity_poly.pdbx_strand_id
1 'polypeptide(L)'
;MINMSVKLEQLEAEGKSIKASIVGAGQMGCGMAAQMTTMKGMDPVVVVDVVLDNAKRAYLDSGYTEGVDFVEAQTVEEANKLLAEGKFIVTSNNEIATKCDVIDCAVDATGVPEVGAKVAMDAINAGKHICMLNVETDVCIGHLLWKLANNAGVVYTGSAGDEPGAVIEMYDYAKGLGFDVKVVGKGKNNALALECNPDTVAEIAKEKGASPKMICAFKDGTKTMVEMTAMANATGFVPDVTGAHGPESDVKGLNDVLSLKSEGRGGVLDNYGVIEYVNGVAPGVFVIIGTDQPDIAAELTYLSMGPGPNYTLYRPYHLTSLETPMSVAKACIDHEPTIVPRAGRVAETIAVAKKDMKAGEMLDGIGGYTIRGTFMAAAEADAQNALPMGLVDKKTQLTVDKKAGDVITYDDVILNNDNLIVQLRKLQDELFL
;
A
#
# COMPACT_ATOMS: atom_id res chain seq x y z
N MET A 1 -7.97 12.46 10.10
CA MET A 1 -8.42 11.67 11.26
C MET A 1 -8.93 12.47 12.47
N ILE A 2 -8.70 13.79 12.57
CA ILE A 2 -9.21 14.61 13.67
C ILE A 2 -10.73 14.38 13.83
N ASN A 3 -11.22 14.24 15.07
CA ASN A 3 -12.61 14.01 15.47
C ASN A 3 -13.29 12.70 15.07
N MET A 4 -12.57 11.76 14.43
CA MET A 4 -13.16 10.50 13.98
C MET A 4 -13.75 9.65 15.13
N SER A 5 -13.14 9.69 16.32
CA SER A 5 -13.69 8.99 17.49
C SER A 5 -15.10 9.45 17.84
N VAL A 6 -15.35 10.76 17.81
CA VAL A 6 -16.67 11.36 18.10
C VAL A 6 -17.70 10.95 17.06
N LYS A 7 -17.30 10.92 15.77
CA LYS A 7 -18.18 10.50 14.67
C LYS A 7 -18.59 9.03 14.79
N LEU A 8 -17.63 8.16 15.14
CA LEU A 8 -17.87 6.73 15.34
C LEU A 8 -18.75 6.46 16.58
N GLU A 9 -18.51 7.17 17.68
CA GLU A 9 -19.37 7.11 18.88
C GLU A 9 -20.80 7.57 18.58
N GLN A 10 -20.96 8.65 17.79
CA GLN A 10 -22.27 9.14 17.37
C GLN A 10 -23.01 8.13 16.49
N LEU A 11 -22.32 7.48 15.54
CA LEU A 11 -22.87 6.40 14.72
C LEU A 11 -23.44 5.26 15.59
N GLU A 12 -22.64 4.79 16.56
CA GLU A 12 -23.08 3.72 17.47
C GLU A 12 -24.28 4.17 18.34
N ALA A 13 -24.26 5.40 18.86
CA ALA A 13 -25.35 5.95 19.65
C ALA A 13 -26.68 6.06 18.86
N GLU A 14 -26.59 6.21 17.53
CA GLU A 14 -27.74 6.17 16.62
C GLU A 14 -28.21 4.74 16.26
N GLY A 15 -27.57 3.72 16.81
CA GLY A 15 -27.83 2.32 16.47
C GLY A 15 -27.38 1.93 15.07
N LYS A 16 -26.43 2.68 14.49
CA LYS A 16 -25.85 2.43 13.17
C LYS A 16 -24.40 1.97 13.32
N SER A 17 -23.91 1.26 12.31
CA SER A 17 -22.48 0.96 12.21
C SER A 17 -22.09 0.81 10.74
N ILE A 18 -20.83 1.16 10.47
CA ILE A 18 -20.19 0.91 9.18
C ILE A 18 -19.97 -0.59 9.05
N LYS A 19 -20.42 -1.17 7.96
CA LYS A 19 -20.31 -2.60 7.65
C LYS A 19 -19.16 -2.80 6.66
N ALA A 20 -18.05 -3.30 7.17
CA ALA A 20 -16.86 -3.56 6.38
C ALA A 20 -16.77 -5.03 5.97
N SER A 21 -16.21 -5.29 4.78
CA SER A 21 -15.74 -6.62 4.40
C SER A 21 -14.23 -6.65 4.27
N ILE A 22 -13.61 -7.77 4.62
CA ILE A 22 -12.15 -7.97 4.56
C ILE A 22 -11.85 -9.14 3.63
N VAL A 23 -11.14 -8.89 2.54
CA VAL A 23 -10.67 -9.92 1.61
C VAL A 23 -9.18 -10.19 1.87
N GLY A 24 -8.89 -11.39 2.36
CA GLY A 24 -7.58 -11.82 2.86
C GLY A 24 -7.50 -11.78 4.38
N ALA A 25 -7.51 -12.94 5.02
CA ALA A 25 -7.43 -13.13 6.47
C ALA A 25 -6.06 -13.73 6.89
N GLY A 26 -4.99 -13.26 6.25
CA GLY A 26 -3.64 -13.45 6.75
C GLY A 26 -3.40 -12.71 8.08
N GLN A 27 -2.14 -12.55 8.48
CA GLN A 27 -1.79 -11.86 9.72
C GLN A 27 -2.41 -10.46 9.82
N MET A 28 -2.29 -9.65 8.75
CA MET A 28 -2.83 -8.29 8.71
C MET A 28 -4.36 -8.26 8.72
N GLY A 29 -5.01 -9.13 7.94
CA GLY A 29 -6.47 -9.23 7.88
C GLY A 29 -7.09 -9.67 9.21
N CYS A 30 -6.53 -10.68 9.87
CA CYS A 30 -6.97 -11.08 11.21
C CYS A 30 -6.80 -9.95 12.23
N GLY A 31 -5.63 -9.29 12.26
CA GLY A 31 -5.39 -8.17 13.17
C GLY A 31 -6.34 -7.01 12.95
N MET A 32 -6.66 -6.70 11.68
CA MET A 32 -7.63 -5.67 11.32
C MET A 32 -9.05 -6.04 11.75
N ALA A 33 -9.49 -7.28 11.50
CA ALA A 33 -10.80 -7.75 11.96
C ALA A 33 -10.93 -7.63 13.48
N ALA A 34 -9.91 -8.11 14.22
CA ALA A 34 -9.84 -7.97 15.68
C ALA A 34 -9.83 -6.51 16.14
N GLN A 35 -9.17 -5.61 15.40
CA GLN A 35 -9.22 -4.18 15.71
C GLN A 35 -10.63 -3.62 15.54
N MET A 36 -11.31 -3.94 14.42
CA MET A 36 -12.66 -3.46 14.13
C MET A 36 -13.70 -3.93 15.16
N THR A 37 -13.59 -5.15 15.70
CA THR A 37 -14.52 -5.65 16.73
C THR A 37 -14.44 -4.90 18.07
N THR A 38 -13.35 -4.16 18.30
CA THR A 38 -13.18 -3.33 19.51
C THR A 38 -13.56 -1.86 19.28
N MET A 39 -13.79 -1.46 18.02
CA MET A 39 -14.13 -0.08 17.67
C MET A 39 -15.63 0.19 17.83
N LYS A 40 -15.99 1.46 18.03
CA LYS A 40 -17.38 1.90 18.02
C LYS A 40 -17.84 2.17 16.60
N GLY A 41 -19.11 1.89 16.31
CA GLY A 41 -19.76 2.29 15.06
C GLY A 41 -19.20 1.62 13.80
N MET A 42 -18.51 0.49 13.93
CA MET A 42 -17.96 -0.27 12.80
C MET A 42 -17.93 -1.77 13.11
N ASP A 43 -18.29 -2.60 12.12
CA ASP A 43 -18.29 -4.05 12.23
C ASP A 43 -17.61 -4.69 11.00
N PRO A 44 -16.67 -5.65 11.19
CA PRO A 44 -16.13 -6.45 10.10
C PRO A 44 -17.10 -7.59 9.78
N VAL A 45 -18.21 -7.32 9.09
CA VAL A 45 -19.32 -8.28 8.96
C VAL A 45 -19.07 -9.45 7.99
N VAL A 46 -18.10 -9.33 7.09
CA VAL A 46 -17.70 -10.39 6.17
C VAL A 46 -16.18 -10.51 6.16
N VAL A 47 -15.65 -11.71 6.38
CA VAL A 47 -14.23 -12.02 6.22
C VAL A 47 -14.07 -13.12 5.18
N VAL A 48 -13.24 -12.86 4.18
CA VAL A 48 -13.00 -13.76 3.05
C VAL A 48 -11.56 -14.22 3.04
N ASP A 49 -11.35 -15.52 2.87
CA ASP A 49 -10.02 -16.08 2.59
C ASP A 49 -10.14 -17.36 1.76
N VAL A 50 -9.18 -17.58 0.86
CA VAL A 50 -9.11 -18.81 0.05
C VAL A 50 -8.89 -20.05 0.93
N VAL A 51 -8.24 -19.88 2.08
CA VAL A 51 -8.16 -20.88 3.16
C VAL A 51 -9.17 -20.49 4.23
N LEU A 52 -10.35 -21.11 4.19
CA LEU A 52 -11.49 -20.73 5.04
C LEU A 52 -11.15 -20.68 6.54
N ASP A 53 -10.27 -21.56 7.03
CA ASP A 53 -9.85 -21.56 8.44
C ASP A 53 -9.18 -20.24 8.86
N ASN A 54 -8.50 -19.54 7.95
CA ASN A 54 -7.96 -18.21 8.22
C ASN A 54 -9.07 -17.19 8.46
N ALA A 55 -10.14 -17.23 7.67
CA ALA A 55 -11.31 -16.36 7.84
C ALA A 55 -12.04 -16.66 9.16
N LYS A 56 -12.20 -17.95 9.52
CA LYS A 56 -12.77 -18.36 10.82
C LYS A 56 -11.93 -17.85 11.98
N ARG A 57 -10.61 -17.98 11.89
CA ARG A 57 -9.68 -17.54 12.93
C ARG A 57 -9.83 -16.05 13.25
N ALA A 58 -10.09 -15.19 12.25
CA ALA A 58 -10.28 -13.75 12.49
C ALA A 58 -11.39 -13.45 13.52
N TYR A 59 -12.48 -14.24 13.51
CA TYR A 59 -13.56 -14.12 14.48
C TYR A 59 -13.29 -14.90 15.77
N LEU A 60 -12.79 -16.14 15.66
CA LEU A 60 -12.49 -16.98 16.82
C LEU A 60 -11.48 -16.32 17.77
N ASP A 61 -10.41 -15.74 17.24
CA ASP A 61 -9.39 -15.03 18.02
C ASP A 61 -9.95 -13.74 18.66
N SER A 62 -11.05 -13.21 18.11
CA SER A 62 -11.78 -12.05 18.63
C SER A 62 -12.88 -12.44 19.65
N GLY A 63 -13.00 -13.73 20.01
CA GLY A 63 -13.96 -14.23 21.00
C GLY A 63 -15.36 -14.55 20.47
N TYR A 64 -15.54 -14.54 19.15
CA TYR A 64 -16.81 -14.90 18.51
C TYR A 64 -16.93 -16.42 18.36
N THR A 65 -18.16 -16.94 18.42
CA THR A 65 -18.45 -18.36 18.39
C THR A 65 -19.06 -18.79 17.05
N GLU A 66 -18.49 -19.80 16.41
CA GLU A 66 -19.00 -20.38 15.16
C GLU A 66 -20.42 -20.97 15.37
N GLY A 67 -21.33 -20.69 14.44
CA GLY A 67 -22.75 -21.08 14.52
C GLY A 67 -23.62 -20.13 15.36
N VAL A 68 -23.02 -19.40 16.29
CA VAL A 68 -23.72 -18.44 17.16
C VAL A 68 -23.55 -17.01 16.66
N ASP A 69 -22.33 -16.54 16.51
CA ASP A 69 -22.05 -15.17 16.11
C ASP A 69 -21.72 -15.08 14.62
N PHE A 70 -20.95 -16.05 14.09
CA PHE A 70 -20.60 -16.11 12.68
C PHE A 70 -20.90 -17.47 12.05
N VAL A 71 -21.14 -17.48 10.75
CA VAL A 71 -21.44 -18.68 9.95
C VAL A 71 -20.79 -18.60 8.57
N GLU A 72 -20.62 -19.75 7.94
CA GLU A 72 -20.17 -19.82 6.56
C GLU A 72 -21.34 -19.56 5.59
N ALA A 73 -21.08 -18.82 4.52
CA ALA A 73 -22.00 -18.65 3.40
C ALA A 73 -21.29 -18.84 2.06
N GLN A 74 -22.00 -19.38 1.08
CA GLN A 74 -21.44 -19.72 -0.24
C GLN A 74 -21.96 -18.81 -1.37
N THR A 75 -23.10 -18.17 -1.15
CA THR A 75 -23.75 -17.29 -2.12
C THR A 75 -24.07 -15.92 -1.52
N VAL A 76 -24.22 -14.91 -2.38
CA VAL A 76 -24.58 -13.54 -1.96
C VAL A 76 -25.98 -13.53 -1.34
N GLU A 77 -26.92 -14.28 -1.91
CA GLU A 77 -28.30 -14.39 -1.42
C GLU A 77 -28.37 -14.98 -0.01
N GLU A 78 -27.61 -16.06 0.22
CA GLU A 78 -27.49 -16.69 1.55
C GLU A 78 -26.85 -15.74 2.56
N ALA A 79 -25.73 -15.10 2.18
CA ALA A 79 -25.03 -14.17 3.06
C ALA A 79 -25.92 -12.98 3.44
N ASN A 80 -26.64 -12.37 2.50
CA ASN A 80 -27.58 -11.28 2.78
C ASN A 80 -28.66 -11.68 3.80
N LYS A 81 -29.22 -12.90 3.69
CA LYS A 81 -30.19 -13.42 4.66
C LYS A 81 -29.59 -13.54 6.06
N LEU A 82 -28.39 -14.13 6.16
CA LEU A 82 -27.72 -14.36 7.44
C LEU A 82 -27.25 -13.05 8.10
N LEU A 83 -26.77 -12.10 7.30
CA LEU A 83 -26.42 -10.74 7.74
C LEU A 83 -27.63 -10.00 8.31
N ALA A 84 -28.81 -10.15 7.68
CA ALA A 84 -30.06 -9.58 8.19
C ALA A 84 -30.51 -10.22 9.53
N GLU A 85 -30.10 -11.46 9.81
CA GLU A 85 -30.29 -12.14 11.09
C GLU A 85 -29.24 -11.74 12.15
N GLY A 86 -28.31 -10.83 11.82
CA GLY A 86 -27.26 -10.35 12.72
C GLY A 86 -26.03 -11.27 12.79
N LYS A 87 -25.88 -12.21 11.86
CA LYS A 87 -24.70 -13.08 11.78
C LYS A 87 -23.57 -12.40 11.04
N PHE A 88 -22.35 -12.66 11.48
CA PHE A 88 -21.13 -12.39 10.73
C PHE A 88 -20.87 -13.53 9.73
N ILE A 89 -20.20 -13.23 8.62
CA ILE A 89 -19.97 -14.20 7.54
C ILE A 89 -18.49 -14.50 7.38
N VAL A 90 -18.17 -15.78 7.23
CA VAL A 90 -16.91 -16.27 6.67
C VAL A 90 -17.18 -16.92 5.31
N THR A 91 -16.26 -16.77 4.36
CA THR A 91 -16.38 -17.43 3.05
C THR A 91 -15.05 -17.50 2.33
N SER A 92 -14.98 -18.27 1.25
CA SER A 92 -13.91 -18.22 0.25
C SER A 92 -14.32 -17.51 -1.05
N ASN A 93 -15.56 -17.00 -1.11
CA ASN A 93 -16.11 -16.32 -2.27
C ASN A 93 -15.99 -14.79 -2.14
N ASN A 94 -15.09 -14.18 -2.92
CA ASN A 94 -14.86 -12.74 -2.94
C ASN A 94 -16.10 -11.92 -3.31
N GLU A 95 -17.05 -12.48 -4.09
CA GLU A 95 -18.25 -11.75 -4.48
C GLU A 95 -19.11 -11.37 -3.28
N ILE A 96 -19.10 -12.16 -2.21
CA ILE A 96 -19.85 -11.86 -0.98
C ILE A 96 -19.31 -10.58 -0.33
N ALA A 97 -17.99 -10.33 -0.39
CA ALA A 97 -17.40 -9.13 0.18
C ALA A 97 -17.80 -7.84 -0.56
N THR A 98 -18.14 -7.92 -1.85
CA THR A 98 -18.39 -6.74 -2.70
C THR A 98 -19.85 -6.60 -3.15
N LYS A 99 -20.64 -7.67 -3.14
CA LYS A 99 -22.01 -7.67 -3.65
C LYS A 99 -23.09 -7.77 -2.58
N CYS A 100 -22.76 -8.13 -1.33
CA CYS A 100 -23.77 -8.10 -0.25
C CYS A 100 -24.27 -6.67 -0.01
N ASP A 101 -25.56 -6.54 0.26
CA ASP A 101 -26.27 -5.25 0.24
C ASP A 101 -25.84 -4.33 1.38
N VAL A 102 -25.54 -4.93 2.54
CA VAL A 102 -25.21 -4.19 3.75
C VAL A 102 -23.78 -3.66 3.78
N ILE A 103 -22.89 -4.05 2.86
CA ILE A 103 -21.48 -3.65 2.92
C ILE A 103 -21.33 -2.20 2.44
N ASP A 104 -20.75 -1.36 3.30
CA ASP A 104 -20.42 0.04 2.98
C ASP A 104 -19.04 0.16 2.32
N CYS A 105 -18.07 -0.62 2.79
CA CYS A 105 -16.69 -0.58 2.31
C CYS A 105 -16.06 -1.97 2.27
N ALA A 106 -15.49 -2.34 1.13
CA ALA A 106 -14.63 -3.50 1.01
C ALA A 106 -13.17 -3.13 1.33
N VAL A 107 -12.41 -4.08 1.87
CA VAL A 107 -10.97 -3.95 2.10
C VAL A 107 -10.25 -5.10 1.42
N ASP A 108 -9.33 -4.79 0.51
CA ASP A 108 -8.40 -5.79 -0.03
C ASP A 108 -7.10 -5.81 0.79
N ALA A 109 -6.91 -6.91 1.52
CA ALA A 109 -5.75 -7.23 2.35
C ALA A 109 -5.00 -8.48 1.84
N THR A 110 -5.18 -8.88 0.58
CA THR A 110 -4.60 -10.10 0.01
C THR A 110 -3.12 -9.98 -0.35
N GLY A 111 -2.67 -8.78 -0.73
CA GLY A 111 -1.33 -8.55 -1.31
C GLY A 111 -1.12 -9.24 -2.66
N VAL A 112 -2.20 -9.63 -3.35
CA VAL A 112 -2.16 -10.26 -4.67
C VAL A 112 -2.76 -9.31 -5.70
N PRO A 113 -1.97 -8.72 -6.62
CA PRO A 113 -2.45 -7.66 -7.52
C PRO A 113 -3.70 -8.02 -8.34
N GLU A 114 -3.74 -9.23 -8.91
CA GLU A 114 -4.90 -9.70 -9.68
C GLU A 114 -6.18 -9.83 -8.84
N VAL A 115 -6.06 -10.20 -7.57
CA VAL A 115 -7.23 -10.30 -6.67
C VAL A 115 -7.70 -8.89 -6.30
N GLY A 116 -6.77 -7.98 -6.01
CA GLY A 116 -7.09 -6.59 -5.71
C GLY A 116 -7.79 -5.88 -6.87
N ALA A 117 -7.34 -6.12 -8.10
CA ALA A 117 -7.99 -5.60 -9.30
C ALA A 117 -9.47 -6.04 -9.38
N LYS A 118 -9.75 -7.32 -9.12
CA LYS A 118 -11.11 -7.88 -9.13
C LYS A 118 -11.97 -7.32 -8.01
N VAL A 119 -11.48 -7.34 -6.78
CA VAL A 119 -12.21 -6.82 -5.60
C VAL A 119 -12.54 -5.35 -5.77
N ALA A 120 -11.58 -4.53 -6.24
CA ALA A 120 -11.80 -3.12 -6.46
C ALA A 120 -12.83 -2.86 -7.55
N MET A 121 -12.73 -3.52 -8.70
CA MET A 121 -13.72 -3.38 -9.78
C MET A 121 -15.12 -3.81 -9.34
N ASP A 122 -15.24 -4.94 -8.65
CA ASP A 122 -16.52 -5.43 -8.16
C ASP A 122 -17.13 -4.48 -7.13
N ALA A 123 -16.33 -3.96 -6.19
CA ALA A 123 -16.80 -2.98 -5.19
C ALA A 123 -17.27 -1.68 -5.86
N ILE A 124 -16.49 -1.14 -6.79
CA ILE A 124 -16.82 0.08 -7.54
C ILE A 124 -18.13 -0.12 -8.33
N ASN A 125 -18.24 -1.23 -9.07
CA ASN A 125 -19.44 -1.54 -9.86
C ASN A 125 -20.69 -1.75 -8.97
N ALA A 126 -20.49 -2.24 -7.75
CA ALA A 126 -21.56 -2.44 -6.78
C ALA A 126 -21.87 -1.19 -5.93
N GLY A 127 -21.27 -0.03 -6.25
CA GLY A 127 -21.51 1.23 -5.55
C GLY A 127 -20.98 1.26 -4.12
N LYS A 128 -19.90 0.52 -3.84
CA LYS A 128 -19.27 0.45 -2.50
C LYS A 128 -17.91 1.13 -2.48
N HIS A 129 -17.54 1.64 -1.31
CA HIS A 129 -16.18 2.14 -1.10
C HIS A 129 -15.18 0.99 -1.11
N ILE A 130 -13.93 1.29 -1.46
CA ILE A 130 -12.85 0.31 -1.50
C ILE A 130 -11.59 0.88 -0.85
N CYS A 131 -11.08 0.16 0.16
CA CYS A 131 -9.80 0.43 0.81
C CYS A 131 -8.76 -0.62 0.38
N MET A 132 -7.71 -0.17 -0.30
CA MET A 132 -6.61 -0.99 -0.77
C MET A 132 -5.48 -1.01 0.26
N LEU A 133 -5.42 -2.06 1.09
CA LEU A 133 -4.20 -2.37 1.84
C LEU A 133 -3.15 -3.04 0.93
N ASN A 134 -3.61 -3.63 -0.17
CA ASN A 134 -2.80 -4.16 -1.27
C ASN A 134 -2.22 -3.02 -2.14
N VAL A 135 -1.14 -2.41 -1.66
CA VAL A 135 -0.43 -1.32 -2.34
C VAL A 135 0.14 -1.77 -3.69
N GLU A 136 0.42 -3.06 -3.85
CA GLU A 136 0.96 -3.65 -5.07
C GLU A 136 -0.04 -3.52 -6.24
N THR A 137 -1.35 -3.56 -5.96
CA THR A 137 -2.40 -3.25 -6.94
C THR A 137 -2.46 -1.74 -7.22
N ASP A 138 -2.41 -0.94 -6.16
CA ASP A 138 -2.54 0.53 -6.25
C ASP A 138 -1.46 1.15 -7.14
N VAL A 139 -0.21 0.75 -6.97
CA VAL A 139 0.89 1.28 -7.78
C VAL A 139 0.85 0.79 -9.23
N CYS A 140 0.09 -0.27 -9.53
CA CYS A 140 0.01 -0.82 -10.88
C CYS A 140 -1.15 -0.19 -11.69
N ILE A 141 -2.33 -0.12 -11.08
CA ILE A 141 -3.59 0.30 -11.75
C ILE A 141 -4.45 1.25 -10.90
N GLY A 142 -3.93 1.74 -9.77
CA GLY A 142 -4.69 2.58 -8.83
C GLY A 142 -5.14 3.90 -9.43
N HIS A 143 -4.42 4.45 -10.42
CA HIS A 143 -4.84 5.68 -11.08
C HIS A 143 -6.16 5.49 -11.83
N LEU A 144 -6.27 4.41 -12.61
CA LEU A 144 -7.51 4.03 -13.27
C LEU A 144 -8.61 3.73 -12.25
N LEU A 145 -8.35 2.90 -11.25
CA LEU A 145 -9.33 2.53 -10.23
C LEU A 145 -9.88 3.76 -9.50
N TRP A 146 -9.02 4.71 -9.15
CA TRP A 146 -9.43 5.97 -8.53
C TRP A 146 -10.33 6.80 -9.44
N LYS A 147 -10.04 6.90 -10.74
CA LYS A 147 -10.91 7.60 -11.70
C LYS A 147 -12.26 6.91 -11.85
N LEU A 148 -12.28 5.58 -11.92
CA LEU A 148 -13.51 4.79 -12.02
C LEU A 148 -14.37 4.95 -10.76
N ALA A 149 -13.76 4.88 -9.57
CA ALA A 149 -14.45 5.08 -8.29
C ALA A 149 -15.09 6.47 -8.19
N ASN A 150 -14.35 7.53 -8.55
CA ASN A 150 -14.90 8.89 -8.58
C ASN A 150 -16.10 9.00 -9.54
N ASN A 151 -16.03 8.37 -10.72
CA ASN A 151 -17.13 8.37 -11.68
C ASN A 151 -18.35 7.59 -11.16
N ALA A 152 -18.15 6.55 -10.37
CA ALA A 152 -19.21 5.76 -9.73
C ALA A 152 -19.77 6.42 -8.45
N GLY A 153 -19.17 7.52 -7.98
CA GLY A 153 -19.60 8.23 -6.77
C GLY A 153 -19.16 7.54 -5.46
N VAL A 154 -18.11 6.72 -5.51
CA VAL A 154 -17.57 6.00 -4.35
C VAL A 154 -16.12 6.37 -4.08
N VAL A 155 -15.68 6.21 -2.84
CA VAL A 155 -14.29 6.45 -2.45
C VAL A 155 -13.44 5.22 -2.74
N TYR A 156 -12.38 5.42 -3.53
CA TYR A 156 -11.21 4.54 -3.59
C TYR A 156 -10.11 5.16 -2.73
N THR A 157 -9.45 4.37 -1.90
CA THR A 157 -8.36 4.84 -1.04
C THR A 157 -7.35 3.73 -0.77
N GLY A 158 -6.08 4.08 -0.60
CA GLY A 158 -5.14 3.25 0.14
C GLY A 158 -5.37 3.32 1.65
N SER A 159 -4.55 2.61 2.42
CA SER A 159 -4.71 2.45 3.87
C SER A 159 -3.89 3.45 4.70
N ALA A 160 -4.48 3.92 5.79
CA ALA A 160 -3.76 4.48 6.94
C ALA A 160 -2.92 3.38 7.61
N GLY A 161 -1.90 3.80 8.37
CA GLY A 161 -1.02 2.90 9.13
C GLY A 161 0.04 2.17 8.32
N ASP A 162 -0.12 2.03 7.01
CA ASP A 162 1.01 1.71 6.12
C ASP A 162 1.84 2.98 5.90
N GLU A 163 3.13 2.84 5.62
CA GLU A 163 4.05 3.98 5.49
C GLU A 163 3.56 5.03 4.47
N PRO A 164 3.03 4.67 3.28
CA PRO A 164 2.48 5.64 2.35
C PRO A 164 1.34 6.47 2.95
N GLY A 165 0.32 5.81 3.54
CA GLY A 165 -0.80 6.54 4.16
C GLY A 165 -0.35 7.42 5.32
N ALA A 166 0.55 6.91 6.17
CA ALA A 166 1.06 7.65 7.32
C ALA A 166 1.85 8.91 6.91
N VAL A 167 2.67 8.83 5.85
CA VAL A 167 3.48 9.98 5.43
C VAL A 167 2.69 11.01 4.62
N ILE A 168 1.64 10.59 3.89
CA ILE A 168 0.79 11.53 3.15
C ILE A 168 0.01 12.44 4.10
N GLU A 169 -0.41 11.95 5.28
CA GLU A 169 -1.00 12.83 6.30
C GLU A 169 -0.02 13.95 6.73
N MET A 170 1.27 13.61 6.88
CA MET A 170 2.30 14.59 7.23
C MET A 170 2.62 15.54 6.08
N TYR A 171 2.67 15.02 4.85
CA TYR A 171 2.86 15.82 3.64
C TYR A 171 1.73 16.83 3.48
N ASP A 172 0.47 16.41 3.59
CA ASP A 172 -0.69 17.27 3.45
C ASP A 172 -0.75 18.32 4.56
N TYR A 173 -0.40 17.95 5.80
CA TYR A 173 -0.23 18.91 6.89
C TYR A 173 0.84 19.96 6.59
N ALA A 174 2.03 19.54 6.15
CA ALA A 174 3.13 20.45 5.85
C ALA A 174 2.81 21.38 4.67
N LYS A 175 2.23 20.84 3.59
CA LYS A 175 1.76 21.64 2.44
C LYS A 175 0.63 22.59 2.82
N GLY A 176 -0.30 22.16 3.68
CA GLY A 176 -1.40 22.99 4.18
C GLY A 176 -0.93 24.20 4.99
N LEU A 177 0.19 24.07 5.72
CA LEU A 177 0.84 25.19 6.41
C LEU A 177 1.66 26.10 5.48
N GLY A 178 1.84 25.73 4.21
CA GLY A 178 2.60 26.50 3.23
C GLY A 178 4.11 26.27 3.28
N PHE A 179 4.59 25.21 3.95
CA PHE A 179 6.01 24.86 3.93
C PHE A 179 6.46 24.37 2.55
N ASP A 180 7.73 24.59 2.26
CA ASP A 180 8.40 23.95 1.13
C ASP A 180 8.80 22.54 1.51
N VAL A 181 8.05 21.55 1.04
CA VAL A 181 8.34 20.14 1.32
C VAL A 181 9.47 19.67 0.40
N LYS A 182 10.61 19.37 0.99
CA LYS A 182 11.85 19.01 0.27
C LYS A 182 11.94 17.52 -0.02
N VAL A 183 11.61 16.68 0.97
CA VAL A 183 11.72 15.22 0.90
C VAL A 183 10.56 14.58 1.65
N VAL A 184 10.02 13.50 1.10
CA VAL A 184 9.04 12.62 1.76
C VAL A 184 9.68 11.25 1.88
N GLY A 185 9.62 10.62 3.04
CA GLY A 185 10.29 9.33 3.18
C GLY A 185 9.89 8.46 4.35
N LYS A 186 10.53 7.30 4.38
CA LYS A 186 10.31 6.26 5.40
C LYS A 186 11.61 5.68 5.93
N GLY A 187 11.54 5.12 7.14
CA GLY A 187 12.63 4.34 7.71
C GLY A 187 12.63 2.88 7.25
N LYS A 188 13.80 2.24 7.30
CA LYS A 188 13.99 0.79 7.08
C LYS A 188 15.14 0.30 7.96
N ASN A 189 14.92 -0.73 8.79
CA ASN A 189 15.97 -1.24 9.71
C ASN A 189 16.76 -2.44 9.18
N ASN A 190 16.49 -2.91 7.97
CA ASN A 190 17.16 -4.07 7.41
C ASN A 190 17.88 -3.67 6.13
N ALA A 191 19.18 -3.97 6.05
CA ALA A 191 19.91 -3.88 4.79
C ALA A 191 19.20 -4.71 3.70
N LEU A 192 19.25 -4.21 2.47
CA LEU A 192 18.69 -4.89 1.31
C LEU A 192 19.49 -6.14 0.98
N ALA A 193 18.78 -7.25 0.79
CA ALA A 193 19.30 -8.51 0.28
C ALA A 193 18.64 -8.78 -1.07
N LEU A 194 19.11 -8.07 -2.12
CA LEU A 194 18.48 -8.03 -3.44
C LEU A 194 18.27 -9.41 -4.08
N GLU A 195 19.18 -10.35 -3.81
CA GLU A 195 19.16 -11.70 -4.37
C GLU A 195 18.46 -12.73 -3.44
N CYS A 196 17.87 -12.28 -2.32
CA CYS A 196 17.16 -13.20 -1.44
C CYS A 196 15.92 -13.77 -2.14
N ASN A 197 15.55 -14.97 -1.70
CA ASN A 197 14.44 -15.75 -2.22
C ASN A 197 13.78 -16.53 -1.07
N PRO A 198 12.60 -17.14 -1.29
CA PRO A 198 11.87 -17.87 -0.25
C PRO A 198 12.70 -18.92 0.51
N ASP A 199 13.65 -19.59 -0.13
CA ASP A 199 14.49 -20.59 0.55
C ASP A 199 15.46 -19.92 1.52
N THR A 200 16.13 -18.85 1.08
CA THR A 200 17.12 -18.13 1.89
C THR A 200 16.53 -17.44 3.12
N VAL A 201 15.23 -17.15 3.10
CA VAL A 201 14.53 -16.48 4.21
C VAL A 201 13.61 -17.43 5.00
N ALA A 202 13.60 -18.72 4.68
CA ALA A 202 12.65 -19.69 5.23
C ALA A 202 12.68 -19.75 6.77
N GLU A 203 13.88 -19.75 7.38
CA GLU A 203 14.02 -19.78 8.85
C GLU A 203 13.46 -18.51 9.50
N ILE A 204 13.78 -17.33 8.96
CA ILE A 204 13.24 -16.05 9.44
C ILE A 204 11.72 -16.01 9.30
N ALA A 205 11.19 -16.54 8.20
CA ALA A 205 9.75 -16.61 7.95
C ALA A 205 9.04 -17.51 8.97
N LYS A 206 9.63 -18.67 9.28
CA LYS A 206 9.14 -19.58 10.32
C LYS A 206 9.19 -18.95 11.70
N GLU A 207 10.30 -18.32 12.08
CA GLU A 207 10.45 -17.62 13.36
C GLU A 207 9.41 -16.51 13.54
N LYS A 208 9.08 -15.79 12.46
CA LYS A 208 8.11 -14.70 12.47
C LYS A 208 6.66 -15.15 12.25
N GLY A 209 6.41 -16.43 11.98
CA GLY A 209 5.09 -16.93 11.64
C GLY A 209 4.50 -16.31 10.35
N ALA A 210 5.36 -15.92 9.41
CA ALA A 210 5.00 -15.21 8.19
C ALA A 210 5.30 -16.05 6.93
N SER A 211 4.70 -15.68 5.80
CA SER A 211 5.00 -16.31 4.52
C SER A 211 6.44 -16.03 4.07
N PRO A 212 7.21 -17.03 3.59
CA PRO A 212 8.54 -16.80 3.01
C PRO A 212 8.55 -15.78 1.87
N LYS A 213 7.50 -15.75 1.03
CA LYS A 213 7.38 -14.73 -0.03
C LYS A 213 7.28 -13.32 0.54
N MET A 214 6.51 -13.15 1.61
CA MET A 214 6.36 -11.86 2.27
C MET A 214 7.70 -11.40 2.86
N ILE A 215 8.40 -12.28 3.61
CA ILE A 215 9.71 -11.94 4.16
C ILE A 215 10.73 -11.63 3.06
N CYS A 216 10.70 -12.37 1.95
CA CYS A 216 11.54 -12.12 0.79
C CYS A 216 11.28 -10.72 0.21
N ALA A 217 10.02 -10.33 -0.03
CA ALA A 217 9.67 -9.02 -0.57
C ALA A 217 10.09 -7.84 0.35
N PHE A 218 10.12 -8.06 1.67
CA PHE A 218 10.67 -7.07 2.61
C PHE A 218 12.20 -6.97 2.53
N LYS A 219 12.88 -8.11 2.41
CA LYS A 219 14.35 -8.21 2.42
C LYS A 219 14.97 -7.81 1.10
N ASP A 220 14.38 -8.17 -0.05
CA ASP A 220 14.87 -7.78 -1.39
C ASP A 220 14.54 -6.33 -1.74
N GLY A 221 13.77 -5.64 -0.89
CA GLY A 221 13.43 -4.23 -1.04
C GLY A 221 12.15 -3.95 -1.79
N THR A 222 11.56 -4.96 -2.44
CA THR A 222 10.36 -4.80 -3.26
C THR A 222 9.25 -4.04 -2.55
N LYS A 223 8.98 -4.36 -1.27
CA LYS A 223 7.94 -3.67 -0.51
C LYS A 223 8.24 -2.18 -0.32
N THR A 224 9.48 -1.83 -0.02
CA THR A 224 9.96 -0.43 0.06
C THR A 224 9.74 0.31 -1.25
N MET A 225 10.04 -0.34 -2.39
CA MET A 225 9.88 0.27 -3.72
C MET A 225 8.41 0.52 -4.07
N VAL A 226 7.53 -0.42 -3.73
CA VAL A 226 6.07 -0.29 -3.88
C VAL A 226 5.54 0.87 -3.04
N GLU A 227 5.91 0.95 -1.77
CA GLU A 227 5.46 2.03 -0.88
C GLU A 227 5.93 3.40 -1.36
N MET A 228 7.19 3.53 -1.78
CA MET A 228 7.72 4.78 -2.35
C MET A 228 7.00 5.16 -3.66
N THR A 229 6.63 4.18 -4.48
CA THR A 229 5.83 4.43 -5.70
C THR A 229 4.44 4.99 -5.36
N ALA A 230 3.79 4.46 -4.32
CA ALA A 230 2.51 5.00 -3.86
C ALA A 230 2.66 6.44 -3.33
N MET A 231 3.72 6.73 -2.57
CA MET A 231 4.03 8.08 -2.10
C MET A 231 4.28 9.05 -3.25
N ALA A 232 5.04 8.61 -4.27
CA ALA A 232 5.32 9.37 -5.47
C ALA A 232 4.05 9.72 -6.23
N ASN A 233 3.23 8.71 -6.56
CA ASN A 233 1.98 8.88 -7.30
C ASN A 233 0.93 9.70 -6.52
N ALA A 234 1.04 9.76 -5.20
CA ALA A 234 0.23 10.66 -4.37
C ALA A 234 0.79 12.08 -4.31
N THR A 235 2.10 12.31 -4.32
CA THR A 235 2.68 13.66 -4.08
C THR A 235 3.12 14.39 -5.35
N GLY A 236 3.36 13.66 -6.42
CA GLY A 236 4.05 14.15 -7.62
C GLY A 236 5.58 14.17 -7.47
N PHE A 237 6.13 13.72 -6.33
CA PHE A 237 7.57 13.63 -6.14
C PHE A 237 8.10 12.36 -6.81
N VAL A 238 9.35 12.41 -7.25
CA VAL A 238 9.97 11.37 -8.08
C VAL A 238 11.24 10.84 -7.41
N PRO A 239 11.80 9.69 -7.82
CA PRO A 239 13.14 9.31 -7.37
C PRO A 239 14.18 10.33 -7.85
N ASP A 240 15.17 10.63 -6.99
CA ASP A 240 16.38 11.35 -7.42
C ASP A 240 17.28 10.45 -8.28
N VAL A 241 17.31 9.16 -7.95
CA VAL A 241 17.95 8.08 -8.72
C VAL A 241 17.06 6.83 -8.69
N THR A 242 17.10 6.01 -9.74
CA THR A 242 16.39 4.72 -9.76
C THR A 242 16.78 3.85 -8.55
N GLY A 243 15.77 3.40 -7.80
CA GLY A 243 15.92 2.66 -6.55
C GLY A 243 15.99 3.52 -5.29
N ALA A 244 16.06 4.85 -5.42
CA ALA A 244 16.39 5.79 -4.35
C ALA A 244 17.81 5.60 -3.77
N HIS A 245 18.32 6.57 -3.00
CA HIS A 245 19.68 6.53 -2.47
C HIS A 245 19.81 5.59 -1.27
N GLY A 246 18.82 5.56 -0.39
CA GLY A 246 18.85 4.67 0.78
C GLY A 246 19.99 4.91 1.78
N PRO A 247 20.35 6.17 2.14
CA PRO A 247 21.48 6.40 3.04
C PRO A 247 21.22 5.86 4.46
N GLU A 248 22.28 5.65 5.24
CA GLU A 248 22.17 5.30 6.66
C GLU A 248 22.07 6.56 7.53
N SER A 249 21.08 6.60 8.43
CA SER A 249 20.93 7.73 9.36
C SER A 249 19.99 7.43 10.52
N ASP A 250 20.12 8.21 11.60
CA ASP A 250 19.08 8.35 12.61
C ASP A 250 18.22 9.59 12.32
N VAL A 251 17.21 9.85 13.15
CA VAL A 251 16.31 11.00 12.97
C VAL A 251 17.06 12.33 13.02
N LYS A 252 18.16 12.42 13.77
CA LYS A 252 18.92 13.67 13.94
C LYS A 252 19.77 13.99 12.70
N GLY A 253 20.23 12.96 12.00
CA GLY A 253 21.03 13.09 10.78
C GLY A 253 20.23 13.37 9.50
N LEU A 254 18.90 13.23 9.53
CA LEU A 254 18.04 13.37 8.34
C LEU A 254 18.21 14.70 7.60
N ASN A 255 18.25 15.82 8.32
CA ASN A 255 18.37 17.15 7.73
C ASN A 255 19.64 17.34 6.89
N ASP A 256 20.72 16.63 7.24
CA ASP A 256 22.03 16.75 6.60
C ASP A 256 22.21 15.70 5.51
N VAL A 257 21.89 14.43 5.80
CA VAL A 257 22.08 13.34 4.84
C VAL A 257 21.14 13.44 3.63
N LEU A 258 19.92 13.96 3.84
CA LEU A 258 18.93 14.22 2.79
C LEU A 258 18.90 15.71 2.42
N SER A 259 20.10 16.28 2.24
CA SER A 259 20.30 17.60 1.65
C SER A 259 20.91 17.48 0.25
N LEU A 260 20.93 18.59 -0.49
CA LEU A 260 21.59 18.61 -1.79
C LEU A 260 23.11 18.50 -1.64
N LYS A 261 23.76 17.74 -2.52
CA LYS A 261 25.23 17.70 -2.62
C LYS A 261 25.82 19.10 -2.81
N SER A 262 25.13 19.96 -3.56
CA SER A 262 25.53 21.35 -3.85
C SER A 262 25.53 22.26 -2.62
N GLU A 263 24.82 21.89 -1.55
CA GLU A 263 24.80 22.65 -0.28
C GLU A 263 26.02 22.35 0.61
N GLY A 264 26.83 21.33 0.28
CA GLY A 264 28.09 21.05 0.99
C GLY A 264 27.94 20.52 2.41
N ARG A 265 26.73 20.07 2.81
CA ARG A 265 26.42 19.53 4.15
C ARG A 265 26.61 18.00 4.26
N GLY A 266 27.18 17.37 3.23
CA GLY A 266 27.34 15.91 3.15
C GLY A 266 26.09 15.16 2.68
N GLY A 267 25.11 15.87 2.10
CA GLY A 267 23.89 15.27 1.58
C GLY A 267 24.09 14.46 0.31
N VAL A 268 23.16 13.53 0.07
CA VAL A 268 23.22 12.58 -1.07
C VAL A 268 22.39 13.00 -2.27
N LEU A 269 21.56 14.04 -2.16
CA LEU A 269 20.56 14.38 -3.18
C LEU A 269 21.15 15.30 -4.26
N ASP A 270 20.74 15.09 -5.50
CA ASP A 270 20.93 16.04 -6.61
C ASP A 270 19.74 17.01 -6.72
N ASN A 271 18.55 16.57 -6.31
CA ASN A 271 17.32 17.36 -6.33
C ASN A 271 16.49 17.23 -5.04
N TYR A 272 15.70 18.27 -4.74
CA TYR A 272 14.56 18.18 -3.83
C TYR A 272 13.27 17.85 -4.60
N GLY A 273 12.18 17.64 -3.89
CA GLY A 273 10.93 17.14 -4.49
C GLY A 273 10.98 15.64 -4.73
N VAL A 274 11.61 14.91 -3.81
CA VAL A 274 11.95 13.49 -3.98
C VAL A 274 11.36 12.60 -2.90
N ILE A 275 11.12 11.34 -3.26
CA ILE A 275 10.76 10.27 -2.32
C ILE A 275 12.03 9.50 -1.97
N GLU A 276 12.27 9.27 -0.67
CA GLU A 276 13.44 8.54 -0.18
C GLU A 276 13.12 7.51 0.90
N TYR A 277 14.02 6.54 1.06
CA TYR A 277 14.06 5.70 2.25
C TYR A 277 15.40 5.86 2.96
N VAL A 278 15.41 5.59 4.27
CA VAL A 278 16.64 5.67 5.08
C VAL A 278 16.87 4.34 5.78
N ASN A 279 18.10 3.85 5.74
CA ASN A 279 18.53 2.72 6.55
C ASN A 279 18.68 3.21 8.01
N GLY A 280 17.66 2.97 8.82
CA GLY A 280 17.42 3.57 10.13
C GLY A 280 16.02 4.19 10.19
N VAL A 281 15.71 4.95 11.25
CA VAL A 281 14.45 5.71 11.39
C VAL A 281 13.17 4.84 11.46
N ALA A 282 13.26 3.51 11.40
CA ALA A 282 12.10 2.62 11.53
C ALA A 282 11.86 2.16 12.98
N PRO A 283 10.59 1.92 13.37
CA PRO A 283 9.37 2.19 12.60
C PRO A 283 9.08 3.69 12.50
N GLY A 284 8.61 4.15 11.35
CA GLY A 284 8.23 5.53 11.18
C GLY A 284 8.45 6.10 9.78
N VAL A 285 7.91 7.30 9.61
CA VAL A 285 7.93 8.08 8.37
C VAL A 285 8.26 9.54 8.67
N PHE A 286 8.78 10.26 7.68
CA PHE A 286 9.22 11.62 7.86
C PHE A 286 8.95 12.49 6.63
N VAL A 287 8.90 13.80 6.87
CA VAL A 287 8.90 14.83 5.83
C VAL A 287 9.96 15.86 6.21
N ILE A 288 10.83 16.20 5.26
CA ILE A 288 11.77 17.32 5.41
C ILE A 288 11.13 18.56 4.80
N ILE A 289 11.04 19.61 5.60
CA ILE A 289 10.46 20.90 5.20
C ILE A 289 11.55 21.98 5.20
N GLY A 290 11.30 23.05 4.44
CA GLY A 290 12.05 24.29 4.44
C GLY A 290 11.13 25.51 4.34
N THR A 291 11.72 26.69 4.44
CA THR A 291 11.03 27.98 4.32
C THR A 291 12.01 29.07 3.91
N ASP A 292 11.56 29.99 3.05
CA ASP A 292 12.31 31.21 2.71
C ASP A 292 11.91 32.42 3.58
N GLN A 293 10.93 32.25 4.47
CA GLN A 293 10.45 33.31 5.37
C GLN A 293 11.33 33.38 6.63
N PRO A 294 12.08 34.48 6.86
CA PRO A 294 13.03 34.57 7.97
C PRO A 294 12.40 34.39 9.35
N ASP A 295 11.19 34.93 9.56
CA ASP A 295 10.49 34.82 10.84
C ASP A 295 10.06 33.36 11.12
N ILE A 296 9.64 32.62 10.09
CA ILE A 296 9.31 31.20 10.21
C ILE A 296 10.57 30.39 10.52
N ALA A 297 11.69 30.66 9.83
CA ALA A 297 12.97 30.00 10.10
C ALA A 297 13.45 30.25 11.54
N ALA A 298 13.37 31.51 12.00
CA ALA A 298 13.72 31.88 13.37
C ALA A 298 12.83 31.18 14.40
N GLU A 299 11.52 31.11 14.15
CA GLU A 299 10.57 30.40 15.02
C GLU A 299 10.85 28.90 15.06
N LEU A 300 11.12 28.25 13.92
CA LEU A 300 11.48 26.83 13.87
C LEU A 300 12.75 26.54 14.67
N THR A 301 13.76 27.41 14.58
CA THR A 301 14.96 27.30 15.42
C THR A 301 14.65 27.51 16.90
N TYR A 302 13.81 28.49 17.25
CA TYR A 302 13.34 28.71 18.63
C TYR A 302 12.59 27.48 19.18
N LEU A 303 11.77 26.82 18.36
CA LEU A 303 11.06 25.57 18.66
C LEU A 303 11.97 24.32 18.66
N SER A 304 13.29 24.49 18.55
CA SER A 304 14.28 23.40 18.56
C SER A 304 14.17 22.42 17.39
N MET A 305 13.64 22.86 16.24
CA MET A 305 13.56 22.03 15.02
C MET A 305 14.90 21.89 14.30
N GLY A 306 15.92 22.65 14.72
CA GLY A 306 17.27 22.64 14.16
C GLY A 306 17.70 24.01 13.62
N PRO A 307 18.94 24.10 13.09
CA PRO A 307 19.50 25.35 12.57
C PRO A 307 18.94 25.75 11.19
N GLY A 308 18.17 24.89 10.52
CA GLY A 308 17.77 25.07 9.13
C GLY A 308 18.90 24.81 8.12
N PRO A 309 18.65 25.01 6.82
CA PRO A 309 17.36 25.39 6.23
C PRO A 309 16.36 24.22 6.13
N ASN A 310 16.82 23.00 6.42
CA ASN A 310 15.99 21.79 6.45
C ASN A 310 15.56 21.47 7.88
N TYR A 311 14.29 21.10 8.04
CA TYR A 311 13.69 20.71 9.31
C TYR A 311 12.91 19.41 9.12
N THR A 312 13.07 18.46 10.04
CA THR A 312 12.41 17.15 9.95
C THR A 312 11.14 17.14 10.79
N LEU A 313 10.01 16.82 10.15
CA LEU A 313 8.81 16.33 10.83
C LEU A 313 8.87 14.80 10.82
N TYR A 314 8.73 14.16 11.98
CA TYR A 314 8.88 12.71 12.13
C TYR A 314 7.70 12.10 12.89
N ARG A 315 7.16 11.00 12.36
CA ARG A 315 6.16 10.16 13.03
C ARG A 315 6.82 8.82 13.40
N PRO A 316 7.08 8.54 14.70
CA PRO A 316 7.84 7.38 15.17
C PRO A 316 7.05 6.07 15.27
N TYR A 317 5.92 5.98 14.56
CA TYR A 317 5.06 4.82 14.59
C TYR A 317 4.15 4.78 13.37
N HIS A 318 3.72 3.58 13.03
CA HIS A 318 2.60 3.31 12.14
C HIS A 318 2.13 1.89 12.50
N LEU A 319 0.82 1.71 12.69
CA LEU A 319 0.25 0.45 13.22
C LEU A 319 -0.27 -0.47 12.11
N THR A 320 0.10 -0.21 10.86
CA THR A 320 -0.22 -1.05 9.69
C THR A 320 -1.73 -1.31 9.58
N SER A 321 -2.15 -2.57 9.52
CA SER A 321 -3.55 -2.95 9.35
C SER A 321 -4.46 -2.57 10.52
N LEU A 322 -3.89 -2.19 11.67
CA LEU A 322 -4.67 -1.69 12.81
C LEU A 322 -5.17 -0.26 12.59
N GLU A 323 -4.58 0.51 11.67
CA GLU A 323 -5.11 1.85 11.32
C GLU A 323 -5.99 1.84 10.07
N THR A 324 -5.99 0.77 9.26
CA THR A 324 -6.87 0.63 8.08
C THR A 324 -8.34 0.92 8.37
N PRO A 325 -8.93 0.52 9.52
CA PRO A 325 -10.30 0.90 9.87
C PRO A 325 -10.55 2.41 9.88
N MET A 326 -9.54 3.24 10.13
CA MET A 326 -9.67 4.69 10.07
C MET A 326 -9.84 5.19 8.63
N SER A 327 -9.23 4.54 7.65
CA SER A 327 -9.45 4.83 6.23
C SER A 327 -10.85 4.42 5.79
N VAL A 328 -11.34 3.28 6.28
CA VAL A 328 -12.73 2.84 6.07
C VAL A 328 -13.71 3.86 6.66
N ALA A 329 -13.49 4.29 7.91
CA ALA A 329 -14.33 5.29 8.56
C ALA A 329 -14.33 6.63 7.80
N LYS A 330 -13.15 7.08 7.35
CA LYS A 330 -13.00 8.32 6.57
C LYS A 330 -13.74 8.24 5.24
N ALA A 331 -13.65 7.10 4.53
CA ALA A 331 -14.36 6.88 3.29
C ALA A 331 -15.89 6.91 3.49
N CYS A 332 -16.41 6.20 4.49
CA CYS A 332 -17.84 6.08 4.73
C CYS A 332 -18.49 7.34 5.33
N ILE A 333 -17.79 8.05 6.23
CA ILE A 333 -18.37 9.19 6.96
C ILE A 333 -18.06 10.52 6.29
N ASP A 334 -16.79 10.71 5.88
CA ASP A 334 -16.31 11.98 5.35
C ASP A 334 -16.31 12.00 3.82
N HIS A 335 -16.53 10.85 3.17
CA HIS A 335 -16.40 10.68 1.72
C HIS A 335 -15.04 11.14 1.19
N GLU A 336 -14.00 10.91 1.98
CA GLU A 336 -12.63 11.33 1.69
C GLU A 336 -11.66 10.14 1.71
N PRO A 337 -10.71 10.07 0.76
CA PRO A 337 -9.65 9.08 0.81
C PRO A 337 -8.57 9.44 1.84
N THR A 338 -7.81 8.44 2.27
CA THR A 338 -6.55 8.61 3.02
C THR A 338 -5.39 8.91 2.07
N ILE A 339 -5.18 8.06 1.07
CA ILE A 339 -4.15 8.23 0.04
C ILE A 339 -4.71 7.75 -1.29
N VAL A 340 -4.45 8.51 -2.35
CA VAL A 340 -4.80 8.18 -3.73
C VAL A 340 -3.68 8.66 -4.66
N PRO A 341 -3.53 8.07 -5.86
CA PRO A 341 -2.57 8.51 -6.87
C PRO A 341 -3.03 9.81 -7.56
N ARG A 342 -3.16 10.89 -6.78
CA ARG A 342 -3.69 12.20 -7.23
C ARG A 342 -2.78 12.90 -8.24
N ALA A 343 -1.48 12.60 -8.24
CA ALA A 343 -0.52 13.14 -9.21
C ALA A 343 -0.44 12.30 -10.50
N GLY A 344 -1.19 11.20 -10.59
CA GLY A 344 -1.02 10.24 -11.69
C GLY A 344 0.18 9.33 -11.49
N ARG A 345 0.56 8.64 -12.56
CA ARG A 345 1.70 7.74 -12.60
C ARG A 345 2.98 8.55 -12.88
N VAL A 346 3.56 9.15 -11.84
CA VAL A 346 4.84 9.87 -11.92
C VAL A 346 6.05 8.97 -11.66
N ALA A 347 5.82 7.80 -11.05
CA ALA A 347 6.82 6.78 -10.83
C ALA A 347 6.20 5.38 -10.93
N GLU A 348 7.05 4.37 -11.11
CA GLU A 348 6.69 2.96 -11.23
C GLU A 348 7.57 2.04 -10.39
N THR A 349 6.97 0.93 -9.93
CA THR A 349 7.72 -0.24 -9.46
C THR A 349 7.94 -1.21 -10.62
N ILE A 350 9.10 -1.12 -11.25
CA ILE A 350 9.49 -1.96 -12.39
C ILE A 350 10.11 -3.29 -11.94
N ALA A 351 10.03 -4.31 -12.79
CA ALA A 351 10.62 -5.62 -12.55
C ALA A 351 12.11 -5.69 -12.93
N VAL A 352 12.94 -6.19 -12.02
CA VAL A 352 14.37 -6.46 -12.23
C VAL A 352 14.69 -7.92 -11.93
N ALA A 353 15.49 -8.57 -12.78
CA ALA A 353 15.91 -9.95 -12.59
C ALA A 353 16.77 -10.15 -11.33
N LYS A 354 16.43 -11.16 -10.52
CA LYS A 354 17.18 -11.60 -9.31
C LYS A 354 18.20 -12.72 -9.58
N LYS A 355 18.28 -13.19 -10.81
CA LYS A 355 19.21 -14.24 -11.23
C LYS A 355 19.31 -14.23 -12.75
N ASP A 356 20.33 -14.92 -13.25
CA ASP A 356 20.37 -15.29 -14.66
C ASP A 356 19.18 -16.20 -15.00
N MET A 357 18.49 -15.89 -16.09
CA MET A 357 17.33 -16.61 -16.60
C MET A 357 17.44 -16.81 -18.11
N LYS A 358 16.89 -17.92 -18.61
CA LYS A 358 16.83 -18.27 -20.02
C LYS A 358 15.47 -18.00 -20.62
N ALA A 359 15.45 -17.70 -21.92
CA ALA A 359 14.22 -17.69 -22.69
C ALA A 359 13.41 -18.97 -22.47
N GLY A 360 12.10 -18.83 -22.25
CA GLY A 360 11.18 -19.91 -21.94
C GLY A 360 10.94 -20.15 -20.44
N GLU A 361 11.79 -19.62 -19.54
CA GLU A 361 11.55 -19.69 -18.09
C GLU A 361 10.31 -18.88 -17.68
N MET A 362 9.62 -19.36 -16.65
CA MET A 362 8.47 -18.68 -16.05
C MET A 362 8.92 -17.78 -14.91
N LEU A 363 8.34 -16.58 -14.84
CA LEU A 363 8.50 -15.68 -13.71
C LEU A 363 7.53 -16.07 -12.58
N ASP A 364 7.79 -15.58 -11.36
CA ASP A 364 7.04 -15.98 -10.16
C ASP A 364 6.54 -14.81 -9.27
N GLY A 365 6.81 -13.59 -9.71
CA GLY A 365 6.28 -12.35 -9.16
C GLY A 365 6.90 -11.94 -7.82
N ILE A 366 6.13 -11.17 -7.07
CA ILE A 366 6.54 -10.50 -5.83
C ILE A 366 7.03 -11.52 -4.78
N GLY A 367 8.20 -11.25 -4.21
CA GLY A 367 8.79 -12.08 -3.16
C GLY A 367 9.21 -13.48 -3.62
N GLY A 368 9.28 -13.71 -4.94
CA GLY A 368 9.71 -14.97 -5.54
C GLY A 368 11.24 -15.12 -5.67
N TYR A 369 11.65 -15.93 -6.63
CA TYR A 369 13.03 -16.25 -6.98
C TYR A 369 13.50 -15.50 -8.23
N THR A 370 12.59 -15.06 -9.11
CA THR A 370 12.96 -14.61 -10.47
C THR A 370 13.17 -13.11 -10.56
N ILE A 371 12.35 -12.31 -9.88
CA ILE A 371 12.35 -10.84 -10.01
C ILE A 371 12.11 -10.12 -8.68
N ARG A 372 12.58 -8.87 -8.60
CA ARG A 372 12.30 -7.91 -7.53
C ARG A 372 11.79 -6.59 -8.11
N GLY A 373 11.11 -5.81 -7.28
CA GLY A 373 10.67 -4.47 -7.64
C GLY A 373 11.78 -3.43 -7.51
N THR A 374 11.81 -2.43 -8.37
CA THR A 374 12.67 -1.22 -8.24
C THR A 374 11.85 0.03 -8.53
N PHE A 375 12.00 1.06 -7.69
CA PHE A 375 11.34 2.35 -7.84
C PHE A 375 12.02 3.18 -8.93
N MET A 376 11.28 3.61 -9.95
CA MET A 376 11.80 4.33 -11.12
C MET A 376 10.86 5.47 -11.50
N ALA A 377 11.38 6.59 -12.01
CA ALA A 377 10.53 7.66 -12.53
C ALA A 377 9.74 7.15 -13.76
N ALA A 378 8.47 7.53 -13.89
CA ALA A 378 7.61 6.98 -14.94
C ALA A 378 8.15 7.29 -16.35
N ALA A 379 8.70 8.49 -16.57
CA ALA A 379 9.31 8.87 -17.84
C ALA A 379 10.52 7.98 -18.21
N GLU A 380 11.30 7.54 -17.22
CA GLU A 380 12.41 6.62 -17.43
C GLU A 380 11.90 5.20 -17.71
N ALA A 381 10.88 4.75 -16.96
CA ALA A 381 10.24 3.46 -17.19
C ALA A 381 9.66 3.36 -18.61
N ASP A 382 9.02 4.41 -19.10
CA ASP A 382 8.46 4.47 -20.45
C ASP A 382 9.55 4.45 -21.52
N ALA A 383 10.63 5.22 -21.33
CA ALA A 383 11.76 5.23 -22.25
C ALA A 383 12.42 3.84 -22.37
N GLN A 384 12.36 3.04 -21.32
CA GLN A 384 12.90 1.67 -21.29
C GLN A 384 11.86 0.60 -21.65
N ASN A 385 10.59 0.97 -21.89
CA ASN A 385 9.48 0.03 -22.00
C ASN A 385 9.41 -0.97 -20.81
N ALA A 386 9.78 -0.49 -19.62
CA ALA A 386 9.98 -1.31 -18.43
C ALA A 386 8.66 -1.92 -17.94
N LEU A 387 8.71 -3.20 -17.57
CA LEU A 387 7.54 -3.95 -17.14
C LEU A 387 7.19 -3.62 -15.68
N PRO A 388 5.98 -3.13 -15.38
CA PRO A 388 5.51 -2.98 -14.00
C PRO A 388 5.41 -4.34 -13.32
N MET A 389 6.05 -4.48 -12.17
CA MET A 389 6.16 -5.76 -11.48
C MET A 389 4.79 -6.36 -11.09
N GLY A 390 3.79 -5.51 -10.82
CA GLY A 390 2.43 -5.93 -10.48
C GLY A 390 1.71 -6.74 -11.57
N LEU A 391 2.20 -6.72 -12.81
CA LEU A 391 1.66 -7.51 -13.93
C LEU A 391 2.21 -8.94 -13.98
N VAL A 392 3.29 -9.22 -13.27
CA VAL A 392 3.97 -10.51 -13.34
C VAL A 392 3.28 -11.53 -12.44
N ASP A 393 2.86 -12.64 -13.05
CA ASP A 393 2.34 -13.82 -12.37
C ASP A 393 3.12 -15.08 -12.76
N LYS A 394 2.72 -16.22 -12.18
CA LYS A 394 3.33 -17.54 -12.44
C LYS A 394 3.19 -18.06 -13.88
N LYS A 395 2.39 -17.42 -14.72
CA LYS A 395 2.18 -17.75 -16.13
C LYS A 395 2.90 -16.77 -17.06
N THR A 396 3.57 -15.76 -16.51
CA THR A 396 4.37 -14.81 -17.27
C THR A 396 5.65 -15.50 -17.71
N GLN A 397 5.86 -15.62 -19.02
CA GLN A 397 6.99 -16.33 -19.60
C GLN A 397 8.01 -15.35 -20.18
N LEU A 398 9.28 -15.58 -19.91
CA LEU A 398 10.38 -14.82 -20.50
C LEU A 398 10.63 -15.26 -21.95
N THR A 399 10.85 -14.34 -22.88
CA THR A 399 11.08 -14.61 -24.31
C THR A 399 12.55 -14.51 -24.72
N VAL A 400 13.39 -13.89 -23.89
CA VAL A 400 14.82 -13.66 -24.12
C VAL A 400 15.64 -14.01 -22.88
N ASP A 401 16.94 -14.27 -23.04
CA ASP A 401 17.81 -14.45 -21.88
C ASP A 401 17.97 -13.13 -21.08
N LYS A 402 18.01 -13.22 -19.75
CA LYS A 402 18.25 -12.09 -18.84
C LYS A 402 19.34 -12.40 -17.84
N LYS A 403 20.15 -11.41 -17.48
CA LYS A 403 21.14 -11.48 -16.42
C LYS A 403 20.59 -10.91 -15.12
N ALA A 404 21.15 -11.36 -14.00
CA ALA A 404 20.86 -10.74 -12.71
C ALA A 404 21.12 -9.23 -12.77
N GLY A 405 20.14 -8.43 -12.31
CA GLY A 405 20.18 -6.97 -12.37
C GLY A 405 19.59 -6.35 -13.65
N ASP A 406 19.29 -7.13 -14.69
CA ASP A 406 18.65 -6.60 -15.90
C ASP A 406 17.20 -6.16 -15.60
N VAL A 407 16.81 -5.03 -16.19
CA VAL A 407 15.40 -4.61 -16.26
C VAL A 407 14.63 -5.56 -17.18
N ILE A 408 13.47 -5.99 -16.71
CA ILE A 408 12.48 -6.71 -17.52
C ILE A 408 11.58 -5.69 -18.19
N THR A 409 11.45 -5.77 -19.50
CA THR A 409 10.60 -4.91 -20.33
C THR A 409 9.37 -5.67 -20.83
N TYR A 410 8.38 -4.96 -21.38
CA TYR A 410 7.23 -5.60 -22.00
C TYR A 410 7.60 -6.53 -23.16
N ASP A 411 8.67 -6.21 -23.91
CA ASP A 411 9.12 -7.01 -25.06
C ASP A 411 9.80 -8.32 -24.65
N ASP A 412 10.26 -8.41 -23.40
CA ASP A 412 10.95 -9.57 -22.86
C ASP A 412 10.01 -10.67 -22.37
N VAL A 413 8.69 -10.43 -22.35
CA VAL A 413 7.74 -11.35 -21.72
C VAL A 413 6.47 -11.59 -22.53
N ILE A 414 5.88 -12.77 -22.32
CA ILE A 414 4.49 -13.05 -22.67
C ILE A 414 3.68 -12.96 -21.38
N LEU A 415 2.86 -11.92 -21.27
CA LEU A 415 1.94 -11.74 -20.14
C LEU A 415 0.71 -12.64 -20.25
N ASN A 416 0.17 -13.01 -19.09
CA ASN A 416 -1.10 -13.69 -18.98
C ASN A 416 -2.26 -12.71 -19.25
N ASN A 417 -2.70 -12.61 -20.51
CA ASN A 417 -3.79 -11.70 -20.93
C ASN A 417 -5.18 -12.08 -20.37
N ASP A 418 -5.34 -13.25 -19.74
CA ASP A 418 -6.58 -13.62 -19.05
C ASP A 418 -6.74 -12.88 -17.70
N ASN A 419 -5.65 -12.33 -17.15
CA ASN A 419 -5.70 -11.58 -15.90
C ASN A 419 -6.35 -10.21 -16.11
N LEU A 420 -7.27 -9.87 -15.19
CA LEU A 420 -7.96 -8.59 -15.21
C LEU A 420 -6.98 -7.43 -15.02
N ILE A 421 -5.98 -7.56 -14.13
CA ILE A 421 -5.00 -6.49 -13.90
C ILE A 421 -4.22 -6.12 -15.18
N VAL A 422 -3.91 -7.10 -16.03
CA VAL A 422 -3.22 -6.86 -17.31
C VAL A 422 -4.13 -6.08 -18.27
N GLN A 423 -5.42 -6.42 -18.31
CA GLN A 423 -6.40 -5.73 -19.16
C GLN A 423 -6.65 -4.30 -18.67
N LEU A 424 -6.81 -4.12 -17.36
CA LEU A 424 -7.00 -2.80 -16.74
C LEU A 424 -5.74 -1.93 -16.88
N ARG A 425 -4.55 -2.52 -16.81
CA ARG A 425 -3.32 -1.77 -17.04
C ARG A 425 -3.24 -1.25 -18.47
N LYS A 426 -3.55 -2.09 -19.47
CA LYS A 426 -3.61 -1.62 -20.87
C LYS A 426 -4.60 -0.47 -21.04
N LEU A 427 -5.78 -0.58 -20.43
CA LEU A 427 -6.77 0.51 -20.45
C LEU A 427 -6.26 1.77 -19.76
N GLN A 428 -5.58 1.65 -18.62
CA GLN A 428 -4.96 2.79 -17.95
C GLN A 428 -3.92 3.46 -18.85
N ASP A 429 -3.06 2.67 -19.48
CA ASP A 429 -2.01 3.17 -20.35
C ASP A 429 -2.62 3.86 -21.59
N GLU A 430 -3.64 3.28 -22.24
CA GLU A 430 -4.36 3.89 -23.37
C GLU A 430 -5.06 5.23 -23.04
N LEU A 431 -5.50 5.40 -21.79
CA LEU A 431 -6.24 6.60 -21.36
C LEU A 431 -5.32 7.72 -20.86
N PHE A 432 -4.13 7.41 -20.36
CA PHE A 432 -3.32 8.33 -19.58
C PHE A 432 -1.84 8.43 -20.01
N LEU A 433 -1.38 7.62 -20.96
CA LEU A 433 -0.07 7.73 -21.65
C LEU A 433 -0.28 8.17 -23.10
#